data_AF-A0AAE0A0Z0-F1
#
_entry.id   AF-A0AAE0A0Z0-F1
#
_cell.length_a   1.000
_cell.length_b   1.000
_cell.length_c   1.000
_cell.angle_alpha   90.00
_cell.angle_beta   90.00
_cell.angle_gamma   90.00
#
_symmetry.space_group_name_H-M   'P 1'
#
loop_
_entity.id
_entity.type
_entity.pdbx_description
1 polymer ?
#
loop_
_entity_poly.entity_id
_entity_poly.type
_entity_poly.pdbx_seq_one_letter_code
_entity_poly.pdbx_strand_id
1 'polypeptide(L)' 'MGQQRFVGILNSLDIVSFLTKSECLEDQEKAMKTPVSEVVVPNGSLLRQVEQREGKDVEKNEMHCPA' A
#
# COMPACT_ATOMS: atom_id res chain seq x y z
N MET A 1 -12.32 -0.96 -14.01
CA MET A 1 -11.20 -0.24 -13.38
C MET A 1 -10.52 -1.22 -12.43
N GLY A 2 -9.21 -1.45 -12.57
CA GLY A 2 -8.50 -2.52 -11.85
C GLY A 2 -8.57 -2.33 -10.34
N GLN A 3 -8.65 -3.45 -9.60
CA GLN A 3 -8.62 -3.44 -8.14
C GLN A 3 -7.36 -2.72 -7.65
N GLN A 4 -7.49 -1.66 -6.84
CA GLN A 4 -6.37 -1.03 -6.14
C GLN A 4 -5.87 -2.00 -5.06
N ARG A 5 -4.94 -2.87 -5.44
CA ARG A 5 -4.27 -3.76 -4.50
C ARG A 5 -3.04 -3.06 -3.94
N PHE A 6 -2.81 -3.27 -2.65
CA PHE A 6 -1.55 -2.93 -2.03
C PHE A 6 -0.42 -3.72 -2.72
N VAL A 7 0.67 -3.05 -3.08
CA VAL A 7 1.78 -3.65 -3.87
C VAL A 7 3.16 -3.47 -3.22
N GLY A 8 3.22 -2.78 -2.08
CA GLY A 8 4.46 -2.56 -1.34
C GLY A 8 4.38 -1.33 -0.43
N ILE A 9 5.49 -1.08 0.28
CA ILE A 9 5.70 0.08 1.14
C ILE A 9 6.95 0.79 0.67
N LEU A 10 6.91 2.11 0.62
CA LEU A 10 8.08 2.98 0.51
C LEU A 10 8.31 3.65 1.86
N ASN A 11 9.54 3.63 2.34
CA ASN A 11 9.96 4.35 3.53
C ASN A 11 10.86 5.55 3.16
N SER A 12 11.22 6.36 4.15
CA SER A 12 12.06 7.55 3.95
C SER A 12 13.49 7.22 3.49
N LEU A 13 14.06 6.09 3.92
CA LEU A 13 15.38 5.65 3.48
C LEU A 13 15.37 5.24 2.00
N ASP A 14 14.29 4.63 1.51
CA ASP A 14 14.15 4.27 0.10
C ASP A 14 14.19 5.55 -0.77
N ILE A 15 13.52 6.62 -0.32
CA ILE A 15 13.52 7.93 -1.00
C ILE A 15 14.92 8.54 -1.00
N VAL A 16 15.60 8.55 0.15
CA VAL A 16 16.98 9.08 0.23
C VAL A 16 17.91 8.27 -0.66
N SER A 17 17.81 6.94 -0.67
CA SER A 17 18.63 6.07 -1.53
C SER A 17 18.41 6.33 -3.02
N PHE A 18 17.19 6.70 -3.41
CA PHE A 18 16.87 7.07 -4.77
C PHE A 18 17.52 8.41 -5.14
N LEU A 19 17.34 9.43 -4.29
CA LEU A 19 17.85 10.78 -4.54
C LEU A 19 19.37 10.88 -4.49
N THR A 20 20.06 9.96 -3.80
CA THR A 20 21.53 9.94 -3.75
C THR A 20 22.19 9.28 -4.97
N LYS A 21 21.42 8.71 -5.91
CA LYS A 21 21.97 8.20 -7.17
C LYS A 21 22.59 9.34 -7.98
N SER A 22 23.73 9.10 -8.61
CA SER A 22 24.46 10.11 -9.40
C SER A 22 23.56 10.79 -10.44
N GLU A 23 22.74 10.02 -11.13
CA GLU A 23 21.74 10.48 -12.11
C GLU A 23 20.72 11.47 -11.53
N CYS A 24 20.35 11.29 -10.26
CA CYS A 24 19.40 12.15 -9.55
C CYS A 24 20.07 13.42 -8.99
N LEU A 25 21.37 13.38 -8.75
CA LEU A 25 22.16 14.54 -8.30
C LEU A 25 22.48 15.50 -9.45
N GLU A 26 22.61 14.99 -10.68
CA GLU A 26 22.84 15.78 -11.89
C GLU A 26 21.62 16.62 -12.28
N ASP A 27 20.40 16.09 -12.09
CA ASP A 27 19.14 16.80 -12.36
C ASP A 27 18.10 16.49 -11.27
N GLN A 28 18.22 17.25 -10.18
CA GLN A 28 17.35 17.08 -9.01
C GLN A 28 15.88 17.40 -9.32
N GLU A 29 15.61 18.37 -10.20
CA GLU A 29 14.23 18.73 -10.56
C GLU A 29 13.54 17.56 -11.27
N LYS A 30 14.23 16.93 -12.22
CA LYS A 30 13.75 15.73 -12.89
C LYS A 30 13.59 14.56 -11.92
N ALA A 31 14.57 14.35 -11.02
CA ALA A 31 14.49 13.30 -10.00
C ALA A 31 13.24 13.45 -9.12
N MET A 32 12.92 14.66 -8.66
CA MET A 32 11.74 14.95 -7.84
C MET A 32 10.41 14.76 -8.58
N LYS A 33 10.41 14.88 -9.92
CA LYS A 33 9.23 14.66 -10.76
C LYS A 33 9.10 13.23 -11.27
N THR A 34 10.07 12.36 -10.96
CA THR A 34 10.08 10.98 -11.46
C THR A 34 8.94 10.19 -10.81
N PRO A 35 8.03 9.57 -11.59
CA PRO A 35 6.96 8.76 -11.04
C PRO A 35 7.51 7.56 -10.27
N VAL A 36 6.95 7.31 -9.09
CA VAL A 36 7.33 6.18 -8.24
C VAL A 36 7.24 4.83 -8.98
N SER A 37 6.25 4.69 -9.88
CA SER A 37 6.05 3.48 -10.69
C SER A 37 7.19 3.17 -11.66
N GLU A 38 8.03 4.14 -12.00
CA GLU A 38 9.15 3.95 -12.92
C GLU A 38 10.42 3.46 -12.19
N VAL A 39 10.49 3.70 -10.88
CA VAL A 39 11.71 3.50 -10.08
C VAL A 39 11.57 2.40 -9.04
N VAL A 40 10.34 2.04 -8.68
CA VAL A 40 10.04 0.98 -7.72
C VAL A 40 9.36 -0.18 -8.42
N VAL A 41 9.96 -1.36 -8.29
CA VAL A 41 9.39 -2.62 -8.77
C VAL A 41 8.51 -3.21 -7.66
N PRO A 42 7.21 -3.44 -7.90
CA PRO A 42 6.35 -4.16 -6.98
C PRO A 42 6.94 -5.52 -6.61
N ASN A 43 7.03 -5.82 -5.32
CA ASN A 43 7.42 -7.14 -4.85
C ASN A 43 6.24 -7.84 -4.15
N GLY A 44 5.43 -8.53 -4.95
CA GLY A 44 4.27 -9.26 -4.47
C GLY A 44 4.59 -10.41 -3.51
N SER A 45 5.85 -10.89 -3.46
CA SER A 45 6.23 -11.96 -2.54
C SER A 45 6.34 -11.49 -1.09
N LEU A 46 6.49 -10.18 -0.86
CA LEU A 46 6.53 -9.60 0.49
C LEU A 46 5.14 -9.42 1.10
N LEU A 47 4.10 -9.49 0.27
CA LEU A 47 2.73 -9.29 0.70
C LEU A 47 2.09 -10.64 1.01
N ARG A 48 1.69 -10.82 2.27
CA ARG A 48 0.84 -11.96 2.63
C ARG A 48 -0.61 -11.55 2.38
N GLN A 49 -1.33 -12.41 1.67
CA GLN A 49 -2.77 -12.27 1.52
C GLN A 49 -3.41 -12.52 2.89
N VAL A 50 -3.96 -11.47 3.51
CA VAL A 50 -4.77 -11.59 4.71
C VAL A 50 -6.20 -11.81 4.22
N GLU A 51 -6.80 -12.94 4.55
CA GLU A 51 -8.23 -13.13 4.29
C GLU A 51 -9.00 -12.08 5.08
N GLN A 52 -9.88 -11.35 4.40
CA GLN A 52 -10.76 -10.41 5.05
C GLN A 52 -11.64 -11.20 6.02
N ARG A 53 -11.63 -10.80 7.30
CA ARG A 53 -12.58 -11.38 8.25
C ARG A 53 -13.97 -10.94 7.81
N GLU A 54 -14.70 -11.84 7.15
CA GLU A 54 -16.14 -11.68 6.99
C GLU A 54 -16.75 -11.52 8.39
N GLY A 55 -17.43 -10.41 8.62
CA GLY A 55 -18.17 -10.19 9.85
C GLY A 55 -19.29 -11.24 9.90
N LYS A 56 -19.13 -12.26 10.74
CA LYS A 56 -20.26 -13.13 11.08
C LYS A 56 -21.31 -12.26 11.74
N ASP A 57 -22.49 -12.19 11.13
CA ASP A 57 -23.64 -11.48 11.66
C ASP A 57 -23.83 -11.82 13.13
N VAL A 58 -23.84 -10.79 13.98
CA VAL A 58 -24.24 -10.91 15.39
C VAL A 58 -25.73 -11.25 15.37
N GLU A 59 -26.05 -12.50 15.66
CA GLU A 59 -27.42 -12.97 15.87
C GLU A 59 -28.07 -12.07 16.95
N LYS A 60 -29.02 -11.24 16.51
CA LYS A 60 -29.83 -10.42 17.42
C LYS A 60 -30.73 -11.36 18.20
N ASN A 61 -30.39 -11.64 19.45
CA ASN A 61 -31.36 -12.18 20.40
C ASN A 61 -32.45 -11.13 20.64
N GLU A 62 -33.60 -11.33 20.00
CA GLU A 62 -34.82 -10.59 20.25
C GLU A 62 -35.29 -10.84 21.69
N MET A 63 -35.25 -9.80 22.52
CA MET A 63 -35.82 -9.81 23.86
C MET A 63 -37.34 -9.69 23.72
N HIS A 64 -38.05 -10.80 23.89
CA HIS A 64 -39.50 -10.83 23.95
C HIS A 64 -39.98 -10.26 25.29
N CYS A 65 -40.59 -9.06 25.27
CA CYS A 65 -41.34 -8.54 26.42
C CYS A 65 -42.76 -9.14 26.40
N PRO A 66 -43.19 -9.87 27.44
CA PRO A 66 -44.57 -10.31 27.53
C PRO A 66 -45.50 -9.12 27.80
N ALA A 67 -46.69 -9.19 27.19
CA ALA A 67 -47.75 -8.19 27.21
C ALA A 67 -48.40 -7.99 28.59
#